data_AF-A0A7Y7P9D9-F1
#
_entry.id   AF-A0A7Y7P9D9-F1
#
_cell.length_a   1.000
_cell.length_b   1.000
_cell.length_c   1.000
_cell.angle_alpha   90.00
_cell.angle_beta   90.00
_cell.angle_gamma   90.00
#
_symmetry.space_group_name_H-M   'P 1'
#
loop_
_entity.id
_entity.type
_entity.pdbx_description
1 polymer ?
#
loop_
_entity_poly.entity_id
_entity_poly.type
_entity_poly.pdbx_seq_one_letter_code
_entity_poly.pdbx_strand_id
1 'polypeptide(L)'
;MKKFTLIFSFILLCAAFVSAQVERNMVTVEITTSTLCTYCPGAALGLDDLYSNGCRVAGIEHHNSWQGNDPFVTTASQARSTWYNPGGNPGAYFDGVLPVVGGNHTTSMYTSYLPKYNQRIAIQSPIKIEYTVSHTGLQYVFNFTITKVAALANNQLAFQFTVTESEIVYSWEGQSILNYVNRLMVPDQNGTALDFTSTDVQNVTITANIDPTWNINNLEFVAFVQNNTGKEIQQTIRPVLTDFQATTPTDICQNNGVNFESTSVGRPATMTWLFPGGSPATATSEAPSIIYHTPGTYDVTLITTTGLDVDTVVKTGYVTVRPGAEVTDPTGPQIVCTNNVGATSTYTTSSTGASQYIWDLYPATGAGTIVNNGATATVNWNHNWFGTASIRVKGINDCGEGPWTEYMDISAVNCTGVDVNAQQPAVVVYPNPANKEINVSITTRNQDLVEVRLMNAVGKVVASDLVQVSGKAVSNLNVSRLPEGMYFLSVSGKEVKTSQKVTIQR
;
A
#
# COMPACT_ATOMS: atom_id res chain seq x y z
N MET A 1 20.55 19.72 7.39
CA MET A 1 19.75 19.49 6.17
C MET A 1 18.58 20.46 6.19
N LYS A 2 18.63 21.46 5.31
CA LYS A 2 17.67 22.58 5.27
C LYS A 2 16.40 22.12 4.55
N LYS A 3 15.24 22.24 5.21
CA LYS A 3 13.91 22.04 4.62
C LYS A 3 13.66 23.15 3.60
N PHE A 4 13.41 22.79 2.34
CA PHE A 4 12.94 23.71 1.32
C PHE A 4 11.43 23.87 1.46
N THR A 5 11.00 25.06 1.89
CA THR A 5 9.60 25.49 1.81
C THR A 5 9.48 26.32 0.54
N LEU A 6 8.84 25.78 -0.51
CA LEU A 6 8.51 26.55 -1.71
C LEU A 6 7.29 27.43 -1.40
N ILE A 7 7.51 28.74 -1.32
CA ILE A 7 6.46 29.75 -1.29
C ILE A 7 6.22 30.17 -2.75
N PHE A 8 5.07 29.82 -3.32
CA PHE A 8 4.61 30.39 -4.58
C PHE A 8 3.86 31.69 -4.28
N SER A 9 4.50 32.83 -4.58
CA SER A 9 3.86 34.13 -4.61
C SER A 9 2.99 34.24 -5.86
N PHE A 10 1.67 34.36 -5.69
CA PHE A 10 0.75 34.63 -6.79
C PHE A 10 0.69 36.13 -7.07
N ILE A 11 1.06 36.49 -8.30
CA ILE A 11 0.88 37.83 -8.87
C ILE A 11 -0.63 38.04 -9.10
N LEU A 12 -1.17 39.10 -8.50
CA LEU A 12 -2.56 39.51 -8.64
C LEU A 12 -2.77 40.13 -10.03
N LEU A 13 -3.04 39.29 -11.03
CA LEU A 13 -3.53 39.76 -12.33
C LEU A 13 -5.06 39.79 -12.27
N CYS A 14 -5.62 41.00 -12.19
CA CYS A 14 -7.05 41.25 -12.21
C CYS A 14 -7.60 40.94 -13.61
N ALA A 15 -7.86 39.65 -13.89
CA ALA A 15 -8.60 39.22 -15.07
C ALA A 15 -10.10 39.38 -14.76
N ALA A 16 -10.80 40.16 -15.57
CA ALA A 16 -12.25 40.14 -15.58
C ALA A 16 -12.71 38.70 -15.86
N PHE A 17 -13.34 38.06 -14.89
CA PHE A 17 -13.94 36.74 -15.06
C PHE A 17 -15.05 36.86 -16.11
N VAL A 18 -14.76 36.40 -17.33
CA VAL A 18 -15.81 36.03 -18.27
C VAL A 18 -16.53 34.83 -17.64
N SER A 19 -17.85 34.91 -17.46
CA SER A 19 -18.66 33.81 -16.92
C SER A 19 -18.58 32.62 -17.88
N ALA A 20 -17.64 31.71 -17.64
CA ALA A 20 -17.47 30.52 -18.44
C ALA A 20 -18.36 29.42 -17.86
N GLN A 21 -19.25 28.88 -18.69
CA GLN A 21 -19.95 27.63 -18.37
C GLN A 21 -18.91 26.52 -18.12
N VAL A 22 -19.28 25.53 -17.32
CA VAL A 22 -18.45 24.34 -17.04
C VAL A 22 -18.93 23.17 -17.89
N GLU A 23 -18.09 22.13 -18.01
CA GLU A 23 -18.52 20.89 -18.65
C GLU A 23 -19.72 20.29 -17.90
N ARG A 24 -20.63 19.65 -18.64
CA ARG A 24 -21.66 18.82 -18.04
C ARG A 24 -21.05 17.52 -17.58
N ASN A 25 -21.19 17.22 -16.30
CA ASN A 25 -20.61 16.03 -15.71
C ASN A 25 -21.32 14.78 -16.24
N MET A 26 -22.64 14.74 -16.11
CA MET A 26 -23.46 13.59 -16.50
C MET A 26 -24.78 14.03 -17.13
N VAL A 27 -25.37 13.15 -17.94
CA VAL A 27 -26.75 13.27 -18.40
C VAL A 27 -27.65 12.43 -17.49
N THR A 28 -28.65 13.05 -16.89
CA THR A 28 -29.65 12.28 -16.12
C THR A 28 -30.62 11.61 -17.09
N VAL A 29 -30.88 10.33 -16.89
CA VAL A 29 -31.89 9.57 -17.64
C VAL A 29 -32.95 9.11 -16.66
N GLU A 30 -34.08 9.82 -16.65
CA GLU A 30 -35.23 9.44 -15.83
C GLU A 30 -36.22 8.62 -16.66
N ILE A 31 -36.56 7.42 -16.19
CA ILE A 31 -37.46 6.49 -16.88
C ILE A 31 -38.70 6.28 -16.02
N THR A 32 -39.89 6.52 -16.54
CA THR A 32 -41.13 6.06 -15.90
C THR A 32 -41.36 4.60 -16.26
N THR A 33 -41.62 3.75 -15.27
CA THR A 33 -41.68 2.30 -15.47
C THR A 33 -42.70 1.62 -14.56
N SER A 34 -42.93 0.33 -14.81
CA SER A 34 -43.64 -0.57 -13.92
C SER A 34 -43.14 -2.00 -14.17
N THR A 35 -43.10 -2.82 -13.12
CA THR A 35 -42.84 -4.26 -13.17
C THR A 35 -43.91 -5.04 -13.94
N LEU A 36 -45.05 -4.41 -14.24
CA LEU A 36 -46.17 -4.97 -15.02
C LEU A 36 -46.22 -4.41 -16.46
N CYS A 37 -45.14 -3.75 -16.90
CA CYS A 37 -45.06 -3.07 -18.18
C CYS A 37 -44.27 -3.88 -19.21
N THR A 38 -44.98 -4.54 -20.13
CA THR A 38 -44.39 -5.38 -21.19
C THR A 38 -43.34 -4.69 -22.07
N TYR A 39 -43.36 -3.37 -22.20
CA TYR A 39 -42.38 -2.64 -23.02
C TYR A 39 -41.24 -2.00 -22.22
N CYS A 40 -41.33 -2.01 -20.89
CA CYS A 40 -40.34 -1.38 -20.02
C CYS A 40 -38.98 -2.09 -19.97
N PRO A 41 -38.86 -3.42 -20.16
CA PRO A 41 -37.56 -4.08 -20.23
C PRO A 41 -36.60 -3.45 -21.25
N GLY A 42 -37.07 -3.09 -22.45
CA GLY A 42 -36.23 -2.47 -23.47
C GLY A 42 -35.69 -1.09 -23.07
N ALA A 43 -36.48 -0.33 -22.29
CA ALA A 43 -36.04 0.96 -21.76
C ALA A 43 -34.94 0.79 -20.70
N ALA A 44 -35.12 -0.14 -19.76
CA ALA A 44 -34.12 -0.49 -18.76
C ALA A 44 -32.82 -0.99 -19.41
N LEU A 45 -32.92 -1.92 -20.37
CA LEU A 45 -31.76 -2.40 -21.15
C LEU A 45 -31.07 -1.26 -21.92
N GLY A 46 -31.83 -0.29 -22.44
CA GLY A 46 -31.26 0.88 -23.11
C GLY A 46 -30.40 1.74 -22.17
N LEU A 47 -30.80 1.85 -20.91
CA LEU A 47 -30.03 2.56 -19.88
C LEU A 47 -28.80 1.75 -19.45
N ASP A 48 -28.94 0.43 -19.24
CA ASP A 48 -27.82 -0.46 -18.95
C ASP A 48 -26.75 -0.43 -20.05
N ASP A 49 -27.17 -0.38 -21.32
CA ASP A 49 -26.26 -0.26 -22.45
C ASP A 49 -25.54 1.09 -22.49
N LEU A 50 -26.17 2.19 -22.07
CA LEU A 50 -25.46 3.49 -21.94
C LEU A 50 -24.31 3.37 -20.94
N TYR A 51 -24.56 2.81 -19.75
CA TYR A 51 -23.52 2.55 -18.76
C TYR A 51 -22.42 1.63 -19.30
N SER A 52 -22.82 0.51 -19.93
CA SER A 52 -21.89 -0.50 -20.47
C SER A 52 -21.01 0.03 -21.61
N ASN A 53 -21.49 1.05 -22.34
CA ASN A 53 -20.73 1.75 -23.38
C ASN A 53 -19.95 2.97 -22.85
N GLY A 54 -19.83 3.13 -21.52
CA GLY A 54 -19.04 4.19 -20.90
C GLY A 54 -19.66 5.59 -21.00
N CYS A 55 -20.97 5.69 -21.26
CA CYS A 55 -21.66 6.98 -21.25
C CYS A 55 -21.72 7.53 -19.82
N ARG A 56 -21.48 8.83 -19.65
CA ARG A 56 -21.59 9.51 -18.35
C ARG A 56 -23.04 9.81 -18.04
N VAL A 57 -23.75 8.83 -17.50
CA VAL A 57 -25.17 8.92 -17.17
C VAL A 57 -25.45 8.70 -15.70
N ALA A 58 -26.56 9.26 -15.25
CA ALA A 58 -27.18 8.94 -13.96
C ALA A 58 -28.61 8.45 -14.22
N GLY A 59 -28.81 7.14 -14.09
CA GLY A 59 -30.08 6.47 -14.29
C GLY A 59 -31.00 6.59 -13.08
N ILE A 60 -32.28 6.86 -13.32
CA ILE A 60 -33.31 6.88 -12.27
C ILE A 60 -34.61 6.28 -12.84
N GLU A 61 -35.01 5.11 -12.34
CA GLU A 61 -36.25 4.44 -12.73
C GLU A 61 -37.37 4.73 -11.72
N HIS A 62 -38.34 5.53 -12.17
CA HIS A 62 -39.53 5.89 -11.41
C HIS A 62 -40.63 4.86 -11.63
N HIS A 63 -40.71 3.89 -10.72
CA HIS A 63 -41.82 2.95 -10.68
C HIS A 63 -43.13 3.66 -10.33
N ASN A 64 -44.21 3.32 -11.02
CA ASN A 64 -45.54 3.84 -10.76
C ASN A 64 -46.62 2.74 -10.83
N SER A 65 -47.83 3.06 -10.41
CA SER A 65 -48.94 2.10 -10.28
C SER A 65 -49.93 2.10 -11.44
N TRP A 66 -49.60 2.72 -12.58
CA TRP A 66 -50.53 2.85 -13.71
C TRP A 66 -50.98 1.52 -14.33
N GLN A 67 -50.15 0.48 -14.22
CA GLN A 67 -50.43 -0.86 -14.74
C GLN A 67 -50.78 -1.88 -13.64
N GLY A 68 -50.96 -1.42 -12.40
CA GLY A 68 -51.31 -2.27 -11.26
C GLY A 68 -50.38 -2.07 -10.06
N ASN A 69 -50.38 -3.04 -9.15
CA ASN A 69 -49.57 -2.99 -7.95
C ASN A 69 -48.10 -3.31 -8.29
N ASP A 70 -47.26 -2.28 -8.24
CA ASP A 70 -45.82 -2.40 -8.36
C ASP A 70 -45.18 -2.16 -6.97
N PRO A 71 -44.37 -3.11 -6.46
CA PRO A 71 -43.83 -3.04 -5.09
C PRO A 71 -42.74 -1.98 -4.91
N PHE A 72 -42.24 -1.37 -5.98
CA PHE A 72 -41.16 -0.38 -5.93
C PHE A 72 -41.67 1.07 -6.06
N VAL A 73 -42.98 1.28 -6.09
CA VAL A 73 -43.58 2.62 -6.15
C VAL A 73 -43.37 3.36 -4.83
N THR A 74 -42.84 4.57 -4.91
CA THR A 74 -42.79 5.54 -3.83
C THR A 74 -43.68 6.73 -4.14
N THR A 75 -44.03 7.54 -3.13
CA THR A 75 -44.76 8.80 -3.36
C THR A 75 -44.02 9.70 -4.35
N ALA A 76 -42.69 9.77 -4.23
CA ALA A 76 -41.86 10.59 -5.11
C ALA A 76 -41.81 10.02 -6.53
N SER A 77 -41.58 8.71 -6.72
CA SER A 77 -41.51 8.10 -8.05
C SER A 77 -42.85 8.20 -8.80
N GLN A 78 -43.97 8.02 -8.09
CA GLN A 78 -45.31 8.22 -8.65
C GLN A 78 -45.52 9.68 -9.09
N ALA A 79 -45.14 10.64 -8.25
CA ALA A 79 -45.29 12.06 -8.56
C ALA A 79 -44.39 12.50 -9.74
N ARG A 80 -43.13 12.02 -9.79
CA ARG A 80 -42.22 12.25 -10.93
C ARG A 80 -42.80 11.69 -12.23
N SER A 81 -43.32 10.45 -12.20
CA SER A 81 -43.96 9.83 -13.35
C SER A 81 -45.14 10.66 -13.87
N THR A 82 -46.03 11.07 -12.97
CA THR A 82 -47.19 11.92 -13.30
C THR A 82 -46.78 13.29 -13.82
N TRP A 83 -45.71 13.89 -13.29
CA TRP A 83 -45.22 15.18 -13.75
C TRP A 83 -44.63 15.13 -15.16
N TYR A 84 -43.96 14.04 -15.51
CA TYR A 84 -43.47 13.81 -16.88
C TYR A 84 -44.59 13.50 -17.87
N ASN A 85 -45.64 12.79 -17.43
CA ASN A 85 -46.85 12.46 -18.19
C ASN A 85 -46.59 11.94 -19.63
N PRO A 86 -45.90 10.80 -19.80
CA PRO A 86 -45.65 10.21 -21.12
C PRO A 86 -46.89 9.67 -21.84
N GLY A 87 -48.05 9.60 -21.17
CA GLY A 87 -49.26 8.94 -21.67
C GLY A 87 -49.29 7.42 -21.44
N GLY A 88 -48.18 6.84 -20.99
CA GLY A 88 -48.04 5.43 -20.62
C GLY A 88 -46.57 5.06 -20.38
N ASN A 89 -46.31 3.92 -19.77
CA ASN A 89 -44.94 3.43 -19.57
C ASN A 89 -44.45 2.61 -20.79
N PRO A 90 -43.13 2.62 -21.09
CA PRO A 90 -42.11 3.48 -20.48
C PRO A 90 -42.06 4.87 -21.13
N GLY A 91 -41.57 5.85 -20.36
CA GLY A 91 -41.15 7.16 -20.88
C GLY A 91 -39.79 7.53 -20.32
N ALA A 92 -38.78 7.65 -21.19
CA ALA A 92 -37.42 8.03 -20.81
C ALA A 92 -37.13 9.50 -21.16
N TYR A 93 -36.50 10.24 -20.26
CA TYR A 93 -36.25 11.68 -20.39
C TYR A 93 -34.79 11.99 -20.10
N PHE A 94 -34.08 12.49 -21.12
CA PHE A 94 -32.68 12.89 -21.01
C PHE A 94 -32.60 14.36 -20.58
N ASP A 95 -31.98 14.59 -19.42
CA ASP A 95 -31.98 15.86 -18.69
C ASP A 95 -33.38 16.50 -18.59
N GLY A 96 -34.42 15.66 -18.50
CA GLY A 96 -35.82 16.08 -18.41
C GLY A 96 -36.44 16.69 -19.68
N VAL A 97 -35.67 16.94 -20.75
CA VAL A 97 -36.14 17.71 -21.93
C VAL A 97 -36.20 16.93 -23.24
N LEU A 98 -35.44 15.84 -23.39
CA LEU A 98 -35.51 15.02 -24.60
C LEU A 98 -36.20 13.69 -24.29
N PRO A 99 -37.48 13.52 -24.67
CA PRO A 99 -38.21 12.29 -24.41
C PRO A 99 -37.92 11.20 -25.45
N VAL A 100 -37.97 9.95 -24.99
CA VAL A 100 -38.16 8.74 -25.79
C VAL A 100 -39.29 7.96 -25.13
N VAL A 101 -40.46 7.96 -25.77
CA VAL A 101 -41.68 7.30 -25.25
C VAL A 101 -41.87 5.97 -25.94
N GLY A 102 -42.28 4.96 -25.17
CA GLY A 102 -42.37 3.58 -25.61
C GLY A 102 -41.07 2.83 -25.43
N GLY A 103 -41.15 1.51 -25.57
CA GLY A 103 -40.03 0.60 -25.39
C GLY A 103 -40.23 -0.68 -26.18
N ASN A 104 -39.62 -1.75 -25.70
CA ASN A 104 -39.67 -3.06 -26.33
C ASN A 104 -39.62 -4.14 -25.26
N HIS A 105 -40.17 -5.32 -25.53
CA HIS A 105 -40.18 -6.42 -24.56
C HIS A 105 -38.82 -7.12 -24.42
N THR A 106 -38.01 -7.17 -25.48
CA THR A 106 -36.75 -7.95 -25.49
C THR A 106 -35.56 -7.20 -26.07
N THR A 107 -35.77 -6.07 -26.74
CA THR A 107 -34.72 -5.33 -27.44
C THR A 107 -34.38 -4.06 -26.69
N SER A 108 -33.08 -3.81 -26.51
CA SER A 108 -32.59 -2.57 -25.92
C SER A 108 -32.98 -1.33 -26.74
N MET A 109 -33.31 -0.25 -26.04
CA MET A 109 -33.58 1.06 -26.62
C MET A 109 -32.29 1.89 -26.87
N TYR A 110 -31.10 1.31 -26.69
CA TYR A 110 -29.80 1.99 -26.80
C TYR A 110 -29.64 2.82 -28.09
N THR A 111 -30.06 2.29 -29.24
CA THR A 111 -29.98 2.99 -30.54
C THR A 111 -30.80 4.29 -30.58
N SER A 112 -31.89 4.34 -29.82
CA SER A 112 -32.71 5.54 -29.65
C SER A 112 -32.19 6.46 -28.55
N TYR A 113 -31.49 5.91 -27.55
CA TYR A 113 -30.99 6.62 -26.38
C TYR A 113 -29.67 7.35 -26.65
N LEU A 114 -28.72 6.70 -27.32
CA LEU A 114 -27.39 7.25 -27.58
C LEU A 114 -27.42 8.63 -28.28
N PRO A 115 -28.26 8.88 -29.30
CA PRO A 115 -28.37 10.22 -29.91
C PRO A 115 -28.86 11.29 -28.92
N LYS A 116 -29.77 10.94 -27.99
CA LYS A 116 -30.28 11.87 -26.97
C LYS A 116 -29.21 12.20 -25.95
N TYR A 117 -28.48 11.18 -25.48
CA TYR A 117 -27.32 11.35 -24.62
C TYR A 117 -26.28 12.28 -25.27
N ASN A 118 -25.87 12.00 -26.51
CA ASN A 118 -24.87 12.79 -27.23
C ASN A 118 -25.28 14.27 -27.39
N GLN A 119 -26.57 14.53 -27.64
CA GLN A 119 -27.10 15.89 -27.70
C GLN A 119 -26.98 16.62 -26.36
N ARG A 120 -27.21 15.92 -25.24
CA ARG A 120 -27.21 16.52 -23.91
C ARG A 120 -25.82 16.69 -23.32
N ILE A 121 -24.95 15.69 -23.42
CA ILE A 121 -23.61 15.74 -22.84
C ILE A 121 -22.73 16.83 -23.47
N ALA A 122 -23.01 17.21 -24.73
CA ALA A 122 -22.33 18.30 -25.41
C ALA A 122 -22.70 19.71 -24.90
N ILE A 123 -23.78 19.85 -24.12
CA ILE A 123 -24.27 21.13 -23.62
C ILE A 123 -23.55 21.49 -22.32
N GLN A 124 -22.80 22.58 -22.35
CA GLN A 124 -22.12 23.14 -21.18
C GLN A 124 -23.13 23.56 -20.11
N SER A 125 -22.73 23.45 -18.85
CA SER A 125 -23.56 23.77 -17.70
C SER A 125 -23.25 25.15 -17.11
N PRO A 126 -24.27 25.96 -16.79
CA PRO A 126 -24.10 27.18 -16.00
C PRO A 126 -24.02 26.91 -14.49
N ILE A 127 -24.03 25.64 -14.05
CA ILE A 127 -24.01 25.22 -12.65
C ILE A 127 -22.80 24.32 -12.40
N LYS A 128 -22.11 24.58 -11.29
CA LYS A 128 -21.14 23.67 -10.67
C LYS A 128 -21.72 23.13 -9.36
N ILE A 129 -21.58 21.83 -9.10
CA ILE A 129 -21.99 21.18 -7.86
C ILE A 129 -20.76 20.55 -7.23
N GLU A 130 -20.51 20.85 -5.97
CA GLU A 130 -19.47 20.24 -5.14
C GLU A 130 -20.12 19.68 -3.87
N TYR A 131 -19.50 18.67 -3.25
CA TYR A 131 -20.07 18.06 -2.05
C TYR A 131 -19.00 17.59 -1.08
N THR A 132 -19.40 17.46 0.19
CA THR A 132 -18.76 16.59 1.16
C THR A 132 -19.81 15.64 1.73
N VAL A 133 -19.38 14.46 2.17
CA VAL A 133 -20.27 13.44 2.72
C VAL A 133 -19.65 12.84 3.97
N SER A 134 -20.51 12.55 4.94
CA SER A 134 -20.19 11.81 6.16
C SER A 134 -21.36 10.90 6.50
N HIS A 135 -21.15 9.92 7.36
CA HIS A 135 -22.24 9.04 7.78
C HIS A 135 -22.05 8.54 9.22
N THR A 136 -23.15 8.09 9.81
CA THR A 136 -23.17 7.32 11.06
C THR A 136 -24.18 6.20 10.91
N GLY A 137 -23.69 4.96 10.80
CA GLY A 137 -24.54 3.82 10.42
C GLY A 137 -25.16 4.04 9.04
N LEU A 138 -26.49 3.94 8.96
CA LEU A 138 -27.28 4.09 7.73
C LEU A 138 -27.77 5.52 7.45
N GLN A 139 -27.34 6.50 8.25
CA GLN A 139 -27.63 7.91 8.00
C GLN A 139 -26.45 8.58 7.32
N TYR A 140 -26.66 9.07 6.10
CA TYR A 140 -25.67 9.78 5.29
C TYR A 140 -26.03 11.27 5.24
N VAL A 141 -25.05 12.12 5.52
CA VAL A 141 -25.20 13.58 5.50
C VAL A 141 -24.30 14.16 4.42
N PHE A 142 -24.92 14.72 3.39
CA PHE A 142 -24.26 15.41 2.30
C PHE A 142 -24.38 16.92 2.48
N ASN A 143 -23.27 17.64 2.32
CA ASN A 143 -23.25 19.09 2.26
C ASN A 143 -22.85 19.51 0.85
N PHE A 144 -23.82 20.02 0.09
CA PHE A 144 -23.61 20.45 -1.27
C PHE A 144 -23.36 21.96 -1.32
N THR A 145 -22.38 22.35 -2.15
CA THR A 145 -22.15 23.73 -2.58
C THR A 145 -22.52 23.84 -4.06
N ILE A 146 -23.57 24.58 -4.37
CA ILE A 146 -24.05 24.81 -5.73
C ILE A 146 -23.64 26.22 -6.14
N THR A 147 -22.85 26.33 -7.21
CA THR A 147 -22.37 27.61 -7.73
C THR A 147 -22.92 27.87 -9.12
N LYS A 148 -23.58 29.02 -9.30
CA LYS A 148 -23.93 29.59 -10.61
C LYS A 148 -22.69 30.22 -11.23
N VAL A 149 -22.18 29.63 -12.29
CA VAL A 149 -20.94 30.07 -12.99
C VAL A 149 -21.21 30.83 -14.29
N ALA A 150 -22.46 30.82 -14.77
CA ALA A 150 -22.91 31.57 -15.94
C ALA A 150 -24.40 31.94 -15.84
N ALA A 151 -24.90 32.72 -16.80
CA ALA A 151 -26.31 33.11 -16.84
C ALA A 151 -27.27 31.91 -16.91
N LEU A 152 -28.35 31.98 -16.13
CA LEU A 152 -29.38 30.94 -16.00
C LEU A 152 -30.77 31.52 -16.22
N ALA A 153 -31.62 30.78 -16.93
CA ALA A 153 -33.03 31.13 -17.12
C ALA A 153 -33.88 30.83 -15.86
N ASN A 154 -33.69 31.64 -14.82
CA ASN A 154 -34.73 32.39 -14.10
C ASN A 154 -36.03 31.81 -13.49
N ASN A 155 -36.50 30.58 -13.74
CA ASN A 155 -37.92 30.26 -13.44
C ASN A 155 -38.13 28.95 -12.64
N GLN A 156 -37.75 28.94 -11.36
CA GLN A 156 -37.95 27.82 -10.40
C GLN A 156 -36.87 26.72 -10.47
N LEU A 157 -35.63 27.08 -10.12
CA LEU A 157 -34.56 26.10 -9.93
C LEU A 157 -34.74 25.35 -8.60
N ALA A 158 -34.51 24.05 -8.63
CA ALA A 158 -34.46 23.20 -7.45
C ALA A 158 -33.26 22.26 -7.50
N PHE A 159 -32.67 22.01 -6.34
CA PHE A 159 -31.70 20.96 -6.10
C PHE A 159 -32.42 19.66 -5.74
N GLN A 160 -32.20 18.63 -6.52
CA GLN A 160 -32.79 17.31 -6.37
C GLN A 160 -31.73 16.33 -5.89
N PHE A 161 -32.10 15.46 -4.95
CA PHE A 161 -31.26 14.36 -4.49
C PHE A 161 -32.09 13.09 -4.46
N THR A 162 -31.56 12.01 -5.04
CA THR A 162 -32.20 10.69 -5.04
C THR A 162 -31.21 9.58 -4.74
N VAL A 163 -31.73 8.51 -4.14
CA VAL A 163 -31.03 7.24 -3.95
C VAL A 163 -31.67 6.22 -4.86
N THR A 164 -30.87 5.61 -5.73
CA THR A 164 -31.31 4.50 -6.58
C THR A 164 -30.68 3.19 -6.12
N GLU A 165 -31.37 2.08 -6.34
CA GLU A 165 -30.87 0.73 -6.03
C GLU A 165 -30.87 -0.13 -7.30
N SER A 166 -29.75 -0.81 -7.54
CA SER A 166 -29.58 -1.73 -8.66
C SER A 166 -29.42 -3.19 -8.22
N GLU A 167 -29.33 -4.12 -9.17
CA GLU A 167 -29.13 -5.54 -8.91
C GLU A 167 -30.19 -6.14 -7.96
N ILE A 168 -31.41 -5.60 -7.99
CA ILE A 168 -32.53 -6.12 -7.19
C ILE A 168 -33.04 -7.37 -7.90
N VAL A 169 -32.89 -8.54 -7.26
CA VAL A 169 -33.41 -9.80 -7.78
C VAL A 169 -34.94 -9.79 -7.74
N TYR A 170 -35.56 -9.64 -8.91
CA TYR A 170 -37.00 -9.58 -9.06
C TYR A 170 -37.41 -10.01 -10.48
N SER A 171 -38.38 -10.91 -10.60
CA SER A 171 -38.87 -11.38 -11.91
C SER A 171 -39.92 -10.43 -12.46
N TRP A 172 -39.71 -9.86 -13.65
CA TRP A 172 -40.63 -8.93 -14.30
C TRP A 172 -40.51 -8.96 -15.83
N GLU A 173 -41.62 -9.13 -16.55
CA GLU A 173 -41.71 -9.01 -18.02
C GLU A 173 -40.51 -9.60 -18.82
N GLY A 174 -40.03 -10.79 -18.44
CA GLY A 174 -38.93 -11.49 -19.10
C GLY A 174 -37.51 -11.18 -18.57
N GLN A 175 -37.39 -10.37 -17.52
CA GLN A 175 -36.16 -10.01 -16.81
C GLN A 175 -36.17 -10.59 -15.39
N SER A 176 -34.99 -10.70 -14.77
CA SER A 176 -34.81 -11.21 -13.39
C SER A 176 -34.14 -10.22 -12.44
N ILE A 177 -33.74 -9.05 -12.95
CA ILE A 177 -33.03 -8.01 -12.21
C ILE A 177 -33.69 -6.67 -12.53
N LEU A 178 -33.82 -5.81 -11.52
CA LEU A 178 -34.16 -4.40 -11.65
C LEU A 178 -32.94 -3.53 -11.33
N ASN A 179 -32.72 -2.51 -12.15
CA ASN A 179 -31.60 -1.57 -12.02
C ASN A 179 -32.11 -0.13 -11.84
N TYR A 180 -31.34 0.68 -11.12
CA TYR A 180 -31.55 2.11 -10.90
C TYR A 180 -32.94 2.49 -10.36
N VAL A 181 -33.59 1.60 -9.61
CA VAL A 181 -34.90 1.82 -9.01
C VAL A 181 -34.83 3.02 -8.06
N ASN A 182 -35.65 4.05 -8.27
CA ASN A 182 -35.72 5.20 -7.36
C ASN A 182 -36.33 4.78 -6.01
N ARG A 183 -35.49 4.67 -4.99
CA ARG A 183 -35.90 4.26 -3.63
C ARG A 183 -36.24 5.44 -2.74
N LEU A 184 -35.59 6.58 -2.95
CA LEU A 184 -35.72 7.76 -2.10
C LEU A 184 -35.48 9.03 -2.91
N MET A 185 -36.27 10.07 -2.66
CA MET A 185 -35.94 11.46 -3.01
C MET A 185 -35.97 12.31 -1.75
N VAL A 186 -34.98 13.19 -1.57
CA VAL A 186 -34.87 14.05 -0.39
C VAL A 186 -34.80 15.52 -0.82
N PRO A 187 -35.63 16.42 -0.24
CA PRO A 187 -36.66 16.14 0.77
C PRO A 187 -37.89 15.40 0.20
N ASP A 188 -38.21 15.62 -1.07
CA ASP A 188 -39.32 15.01 -1.80
C ASP A 188 -39.11 15.19 -3.32
N GLN A 189 -40.13 14.91 -4.15
CA GLN A 189 -40.06 15.02 -5.61
C GLN A 189 -39.82 16.44 -6.15
N ASN A 190 -40.06 17.49 -5.36
CA ASN A 190 -39.91 18.89 -5.77
C ASN A 190 -38.49 19.41 -5.57
N GLY A 191 -37.72 18.76 -4.69
CA GLY A 191 -36.36 19.16 -4.33
C GLY A 191 -36.31 20.39 -3.42
N THR A 192 -35.10 20.87 -3.15
CA THR A 192 -34.85 22.10 -2.40
C THR A 192 -34.79 23.29 -3.36
N ALA A 193 -35.65 24.29 -3.19
CA ALA A 193 -35.64 25.48 -4.04
C ALA A 193 -34.28 26.22 -3.95
N LEU A 194 -33.78 26.68 -5.11
CA LEU A 194 -32.53 27.45 -5.22
C LEU A 194 -32.83 28.88 -5.64
N ASP A 195 -32.17 29.84 -4.99
CA ASP A 195 -32.30 31.27 -5.29
C ASP A 195 -30.94 31.94 -5.50
N PHE A 196 -30.60 32.27 -6.75
CA PHE A 196 -29.36 32.95 -7.11
C PHE A 196 -29.52 34.46 -7.34
N THR A 197 -30.55 35.09 -6.77
CA THR A 197 -30.82 36.53 -6.95
C THR A 197 -29.84 37.41 -6.17
N SER A 198 -29.43 36.97 -4.97
CA SER A 198 -28.56 37.73 -4.06
C SER A 198 -27.13 37.20 -3.99
N THR A 199 -26.91 35.96 -4.41
CA THR A 199 -25.61 35.26 -4.36
C THR A 199 -25.52 34.27 -5.51
N ASP A 200 -24.29 34.01 -5.98
CA ASP A 200 -24.02 32.97 -6.97
C ASP A 200 -23.78 31.60 -6.33
N VAL A 201 -23.72 31.51 -5.00
CA VAL A 201 -23.48 30.27 -4.25
C VAL A 201 -24.65 29.97 -3.32
N GLN A 202 -25.14 28.74 -3.37
CA GLN A 202 -26.19 28.18 -2.51
C GLN A 202 -25.65 26.92 -1.83
N ASN A 203 -25.92 26.75 -0.54
CA ASN A 203 -25.54 25.57 0.23
C ASN A 203 -26.78 24.76 0.58
N VAL A 204 -26.75 23.45 0.33
CA VAL A 204 -27.86 22.53 0.64
C VAL A 204 -27.33 21.35 1.42
N THR A 205 -27.92 21.09 2.58
CA THR A 205 -27.64 19.88 3.37
C THR A 205 -28.74 18.86 3.15
N ILE A 206 -28.35 17.65 2.79
CA ILE A 206 -29.25 16.51 2.61
C ILE A 206 -28.90 15.43 3.63
N THR A 207 -29.92 14.96 4.36
CA THR A 207 -29.81 13.79 5.24
C THR A 207 -30.60 12.65 4.63
N ALA A 208 -29.88 11.65 4.11
CA ALA A 208 -30.47 10.43 3.56
C ALA A 208 -30.42 9.31 4.61
N ASN A 209 -31.58 8.79 4.99
CA ASN A 209 -31.69 7.63 5.87
C ASN A 209 -31.94 6.40 5.01
N ILE A 210 -30.97 5.48 4.98
CA ILE A 210 -31.05 4.27 4.17
C ILE A 210 -31.83 3.19 4.91
N ASP A 211 -32.78 2.57 4.22
CA ASP A 211 -33.52 1.44 4.76
C ASP A 211 -32.58 0.22 4.89
N PRO A 212 -32.52 -0.44 6.06
CA PRO A 212 -31.64 -1.58 6.28
C PRO A 212 -31.96 -2.80 5.39
N THR A 213 -33.10 -2.84 4.72
CA THR A 213 -33.47 -3.90 3.78
C THR A 213 -32.85 -3.72 2.39
N TRP A 214 -32.31 -2.53 2.08
CA TRP A 214 -31.67 -2.25 0.80
C TRP A 214 -30.22 -2.73 0.81
N ASN A 215 -29.73 -3.18 -0.34
CA ASN A 215 -28.33 -3.53 -0.46
C ASN A 215 -27.49 -2.27 -0.67
N ILE A 216 -26.79 -1.84 0.39
CA ILE A 216 -25.97 -0.62 0.39
C ILE A 216 -24.92 -0.59 -0.74
N ASN A 217 -24.37 -1.75 -1.11
CA ASN A 217 -23.36 -1.85 -2.17
C ASN A 217 -23.95 -1.61 -3.56
N ASN A 218 -25.28 -1.72 -3.69
CA ASN A 218 -26.00 -1.51 -4.93
C ASN A 218 -26.66 -0.12 -5.00
N LEU A 219 -26.38 0.78 -4.05
CA LEU A 219 -26.95 2.11 -4.04
C LEU A 219 -26.10 3.12 -4.83
N GLU A 220 -26.77 3.95 -5.61
CA GLU A 220 -26.19 5.17 -6.19
C GLU A 220 -26.85 6.40 -5.57
N PHE A 221 -26.06 7.43 -5.32
CA PHE A 221 -26.57 8.76 -5.00
C PHE A 221 -26.54 9.59 -6.28
N VAL A 222 -27.65 10.25 -6.60
CA VAL A 222 -27.75 11.14 -7.75
C VAL A 222 -28.23 12.50 -7.28
N ALA A 223 -27.44 13.54 -7.57
CA ALA A 223 -27.76 14.91 -7.21
C ALA A 223 -27.73 15.80 -8.44
N PHE A 224 -28.76 16.62 -8.64
CA PHE A 224 -28.87 17.45 -9.83
C PHE A 224 -29.63 18.75 -9.58
N VAL A 225 -29.32 19.76 -10.38
CA VAL A 225 -30.06 21.03 -10.40
C VAL A 225 -31.03 21.02 -11.57
N GLN A 226 -32.33 21.16 -11.30
CA GLN A 226 -33.40 21.14 -12.28
C GLN A 226 -34.13 22.47 -12.34
N ASN A 227 -34.48 22.93 -13.54
CA ASN A 227 -35.51 23.94 -13.75
C ASN A 227 -36.87 23.24 -13.77
N ASN A 228 -37.70 23.42 -12.74
CA ASN A 228 -38.98 22.73 -12.61
C ASN A 228 -40.08 23.28 -13.54
N THR A 229 -39.90 24.46 -14.17
CA THR A 229 -40.83 24.93 -15.20
C THR A 229 -40.53 24.23 -16.53
N GLY A 230 -39.27 24.28 -16.97
CA GLY A 230 -38.81 23.76 -18.26
C GLY A 230 -38.41 22.29 -18.24
N LYS A 231 -38.42 21.64 -17.07
CA LYS A 231 -37.93 20.28 -16.78
C LYS A 231 -36.43 20.07 -16.98
N GLU A 232 -35.71 21.04 -17.56
CA GLU A 232 -34.31 20.90 -17.90
C GLU A 232 -33.42 20.72 -16.67
N ILE A 233 -32.64 19.66 -16.68
CA ILE A 233 -31.57 19.42 -15.73
C ILE A 233 -30.30 20.12 -16.21
N GLN A 234 -29.76 20.99 -15.36
CA GLN A 234 -28.65 21.89 -15.66
C GLN A 234 -27.29 21.25 -15.40
N GLN A 235 -27.17 20.45 -14.34
CA GLN A 235 -25.96 19.73 -13.96
C GLN A 235 -26.34 18.55 -13.09
N THR A 236 -25.61 17.45 -13.22
CA THR A 236 -25.81 16.22 -12.44
C THR A 236 -24.47 15.68 -11.99
N ILE A 237 -24.39 15.25 -10.74
CA ILE A 237 -23.25 14.53 -10.18
C ILE A 237 -23.71 13.22 -9.56
N ARG A 238 -22.79 12.28 -9.38
CA ARG A 238 -23.02 11.02 -8.67
C ARG A 238 -22.08 10.95 -7.47
N PRO A 239 -22.52 11.47 -6.31
CA PRO A 239 -21.71 11.43 -5.10
C PRO A 239 -21.30 10.00 -4.75
N VAL A 240 -20.04 9.85 -4.40
CA VAL A 240 -19.44 8.64 -3.81
C VAL A 240 -18.84 8.99 -2.45
N LEU A 241 -18.95 8.06 -1.51
CA LEU A 241 -18.22 8.09 -0.24
C LEU A 241 -17.20 6.95 -0.28
N THR A 242 -15.92 7.30 -0.25
CA THR A 242 -14.81 6.35 -0.22
C THR A 242 -14.49 5.96 1.22
N ASP A 243 -14.57 4.67 1.52
CA ASP A 243 -14.05 4.12 2.77
C ASP A 243 -13.60 2.66 2.56
N PHE A 244 -12.82 2.16 3.50
CA PHE A 244 -12.36 0.78 3.52
C PHE A 244 -12.08 0.27 4.92
N GLN A 245 -11.93 -1.03 5.08
CA GLN A 245 -11.41 -1.61 6.32
C GLN A 245 -10.45 -2.77 6.05
N ALA A 246 -9.63 -3.10 7.04
CA ALA A 246 -8.89 -4.34 7.07
C ALA A 246 -9.79 -5.46 7.62
N THR A 247 -9.75 -6.63 6.98
CA THR A 247 -10.47 -7.84 7.42
C THR A 247 -9.57 -8.81 8.20
N THR A 248 -8.27 -8.48 8.32
CA THR A 248 -7.28 -9.16 9.15
C THR A 248 -6.56 -8.14 10.06
N PRO A 249 -5.85 -8.58 11.12
CA PRO A 249 -5.08 -7.68 11.96
C PRO A 249 -4.10 -6.81 11.16
N THR A 250 -3.95 -5.55 11.58
CA THR A 250 -3.03 -4.60 10.94
C THR A 250 -1.73 -4.38 11.72
N ASP A 251 -1.63 -4.88 12.95
CA ASP A 251 -0.36 -5.10 13.66
C ASP A 251 0.12 -6.52 13.33
N ILE A 252 1.09 -6.60 12.43
CA ILE A 252 1.60 -7.85 11.88
C ILE A 252 3.11 -7.93 12.01
N CYS A 253 3.64 -9.13 11.84
CA CYS A 253 5.07 -9.35 11.70
C CYS A 253 5.50 -9.19 10.24
N GLN A 254 6.76 -8.82 10.01
CA GLN A 254 7.32 -8.77 8.66
C GLN A 254 7.09 -10.07 7.88
N ASN A 255 6.89 -9.94 6.57
CA ASN A 255 6.54 -11.00 5.61
C ASN A 255 5.11 -11.58 5.73
N ASN A 256 4.26 -11.01 6.60
CA ASN A 256 2.84 -11.38 6.68
C ASN A 256 1.96 -10.43 5.85
N GLY A 257 0.75 -10.91 5.56
CA GLY A 257 -0.25 -10.18 4.76
C GLY A 257 -1.33 -9.51 5.60
N VAL A 258 -1.88 -8.42 5.08
CA VAL A 258 -3.13 -7.80 5.52
C VAL A 258 -4.14 -7.87 4.37
N ASN A 259 -5.34 -8.34 4.66
CA ASN A 259 -6.47 -8.29 3.74
C ASN A 259 -7.29 -7.03 4.00
N PHE A 260 -7.72 -6.39 2.92
CA PHE A 260 -8.57 -5.21 2.95
C PHE A 260 -9.85 -5.48 2.19
N GLU A 261 -10.87 -4.67 2.46
CA GLU A 261 -12.09 -4.60 1.66
C GLU A 261 -12.57 -3.15 1.58
N SER A 262 -13.10 -2.77 0.42
CA SER A 262 -13.78 -1.49 0.24
C SER A 262 -15.12 -1.52 0.98
N THR A 263 -15.42 -0.45 1.71
CA THR A 263 -16.73 -0.17 2.30
C THR A 263 -17.33 1.10 1.68
N SER A 264 -16.86 1.45 0.48
CA SER A 264 -17.27 2.64 -0.26
C SER A 264 -18.71 2.50 -0.75
N VAL A 265 -19.46 3.60 -0.78
CA VAL A 265 -20.89 3.64 -1.12
C VAL A 265 -21.13 4.62 -2.26
N GLY A 266 -22.10 4.33 -3.13
CA GLY A 266 -22.39 5.11 -4.34
C GLY A 266 -22.03 4.41 -5.66
N ARG A 267 -21.76 3.09 -5.62
CA ARG A 267 -21.29 2.25 -6.73
C ARG A 267 -20.17 2.92 -7.54
N PRO A 268 -18.95 3.03 -6.96
CA PRO A 268 -17.81 3.56 -7.69
C PRO A 268 -17.57 2.75 -8.98
N ALA A 269 -17.28 3.44 -10.08
CA ALA A 269 -16.96 2.83 -11.36
C ALA A 269 -15.57 2.18 -11.35
N THR A 270 -14.61 2.81 -10.69
CA THR A 270 -13.28 2.23 -10.47
C THR A 270 -12.76 2.56 -9.08
N MET A 271 -11.81 1.74 -8.63
CA MET A 271 -11.08 1.97 -7.38
C MET A 271 -9.59 1.70 -7.57
N THR A 272 -8.78 2.49 -6.88
CA THR A 272 -7.32 2.36 -6.87
C THR A 272 -6.83 2.44 -5.44
N TRP A 273 -6.15 1.39 -5.02
CA TRP A 273 -5.51 1.28 -3.73
C TRP A 273 -4.03 1.61 -3.85
N LEU A 274 -3.48 2.31 -2.85
CA LEU A 274 -2.06 2.54 -2.69
C LEU A 274 -1.60 1.97 -1.34
N PHE A 275 -0.59 1.10 -1.39
CA PHE A 275 0.02 0.44 -0.24
C PHE A 275 1.53 0.69 -0.24
N PRO A 276 2.00 1.87 0.18
CA PRO A 276 3.42 2.15 0.34
C PRO A 276 4.11 1.05 1.16
N GLY A 277 5.20 0.46 0.65
CA GLY A 277 5.91 -0.63 1.31
C GLY A 277 5.24 -2.02 1.26
N GLY A 278 4.02 -2.09 0.70
CA GLY A 278 3.30 -3.33 0.45
C GLY A 278 3.66 -3.98 -0.90
N SER A 279 3.41 -5.28 -1.00
CA SER A 279 3.53 -6.08 -2.22
C SER A 279 2.21 -6.83 -2.47
N PRO A 280 1.45 -6.50 -3.53
CA PRO A 280 1.71 -5.41 -4.48
C PRO A 280 1.56 -4.01 -3.86
N ALA A 281 2.22 -3.00 -4.45
CA ALA A 281 2.15 -1.62 -3.97
C ALA A 281 0.84 -0.89 -4.35
N THR A 282 0.09 -1.45 -5.30
CA THR A 282 -1.19 -0.94 -5.77
C THR A 282 -2.15 -2.08 -6.07
N ALA A 283 -3.45 -1.85 -5.96
CA ALA A 283 -4.48 -2.79 -6.37
C ALA A 283 -5.71 -2.07 -6.92
N THR A 284 -6.54 -2.78 -7.68
CA THR A 284 -7.82 -2.27 -8.22
C THR A 284 -9.01 -3.16 -7.87
N SER A 285 -8.79 -4.26 -7.16
CA SER A 285 -9.83 -5.18 -6.69
C SER A 285 -10.56 -4.63 -5.47
N GLU A 286 -11.80 -5.05 -5.25
CA GLU A 286 -12.58 -4.67 -4.06
C GLU A 286 -11.99 -5.19 -2.75
N ALA A 287 -11.33 -6.35 -2.78
CA ALA A 287 -10.76 -7.00 -1.61
C ALA A 287 -9.29 -7.44 -1.83
N PRO A 288 -8.32 -6.50 -1.81
CA PRO A 288 -6.91 -6.84 -2.03
C PRO A 288 -6.25 -7.48 -0.80
N SER A 289 -5.24 -8.32 -1.05
CA SER A 289 -4.36 -8.92 -0.03
C SER A 289 -2.93 -8.46 -0.25
N ILE A 290 -2.31 -7.86 0.76
CA ILE A 290 -1.03 -7.14 0.64
C ILE A 290 -0.04 -7.64 1.66
N ILE A 291 1.15 -8.04 1.21
CA ILE A 291 2.25 -8.50 2.07
C ILE A 291 3.21 -7.34 2.36
N TYR A 292 3.63 -7.20 3.62
CA TYR A 292 4.64 -6.20 4.00
C TYR A 292 5.92 -6.87 4.50
N HIS A 293 7.04 -6.59 3.82
CA HIS A 293 8.33 -7.22 4.11
C HIS A 293 9.22 -6.42 5.07
N THR A 294 9.02 -5.11 5.13
CA THR A 294 9.91 -4.21 5.89
C THR A 294 9.19 -3.71 7.14
N PRO A 295 9.82 -3.79 8.33
CA PRO A 295 9.27 -3.22 9.55
C PRO A 295 9.03 -1.71 9.45
N GLY A 296 7.93 -1.23 10.02
CA GLY A 296 7.53 0.17 9.93
C GLY A 296 6.02 0.36 10.09
N THR A 297 5.58 1.62 10.02
CA THR A 297 4.16 1.98 10.00
C THR A 297 3.80 2.54 8.62
N TYR A 298 2.71 2.06 8.04
CA TYR A 298 2.30 2.38 6.68
C TYR A 298 0.90 2.97 6.62
N ASP A 299 0.77 4.05 5.86
CA ASP A 299 -0.52 4.61 5.48
C ASP A 299 -1.15 3.70 4.41
N VAL A 300 -2.48 3.66 4.36
CA VAL A 300 -3.22 3.01 3.28
C VAL A 300 -4.17 4.02 2.66
N THR A 301 -4.17 4.09 1.33
CA THR A 301 -5.02 5.02 0.57
C THR A 301 -5.94 4.23 -0.35
N LEU A 302 -7.22 4.60 -0.37
CA LEU A 302 -8.18 4.18 -1.38
C LEU A 302 -8.71 5.42 -2.10
N ILE A 303 -8.69 5.35 -3.42
CA ILE A 303 -9.25 6.37 -4.32
C ILE A 303 -10.38 5.69 -5.09
N THR A 304 -11.58 6.24 -5.06
CA THR A 304 -12.68 5.76 -5.90
C THR A 304 -13.16 6.86 -6.82
N THR A 305 -13.74 6.46 -7.95
CA THR A 305 -14.37 7.41 -8.88
C THR A 305 -15.63 6.86 -9.50
N THR A 306 -16.61 7.72 -9.75
CA THR A 306 -17.80 7.43 -10.58
C THR A 306 -17.59 7.84 -12.04
N GLY A 307 -16.34 8.10 -12.45
CA GLY A 307 -15.92 8.54 -13.77
C GLY A 307 -15.54 10.01 -13.85
N LEU A 308 -16.13 10.86 -13.00
CA LEU A 308 -15.79 12.28 -12.87
C LEU A 308 -15.60 12.69 -11.42
N ASP A 309 -16.56 12.34 -10.55
CA ASP A 309 -16.40 12.57 -9.13
C ASP A 309 -15.36 11.56 -8.62
N VAL A 310 -14.39 12.08 -7.87
CA VAL A 310 -13.31 11.31 -7.26
C VAL A 310 -13.36 11.61 -5.78
N ASP A 311 -13.29 10.56 -4.97
CA ASP A 311 -13.12 10.69 -3.54
C ASP A 311 -11.93 9.85 -3.08
N THR A 312 -11.28 10.28 -2.00
CA THR A 312 -10.03 9.71 -1.52
C THR A 312 -10.02 9.66 -0.01
N VAL A 313 -9.73 8.48 0.51
CA VAL A 313 -9.55 8.26 1.95
C VAL A 313 -8.14 7.76 2.21
N VAL A 314 -7.50 8.35 3.22
CA VAL A 314 -6.18 7.96 3.72
C VAL A 314 -6.31 7.58 5.18
N LYS A 315 -5.97 6.32 5.52
CA LYS A 315 -5.82 5.89 6.91
C LYS A 315 -4.34 5.92 7.26
N THR A 316 -3.94 6.93 8.05
CA THR A 316 -2.54 7.16 8.43
C THR A 316 -2.07 6.15 9.47
N GLY A 317 -0.90 5.55 9.29
CA GLY A 317 -0.32 4.54 10.18
C GLY A 317 -1.20 3.30 10.36
N TYR A 318 -2.01 2.97 9.33
CA TYR A 318 -3.05 1.95 9.43
C TYR A 318 -2.48 0.54 9.60
N VAL A 319 -1.32 0.25 9.01
CA VAL A 319 -0.59 -1.02 9.17
C VAL A 319 0.69 -0.78 9.95
N THR A 320 0.94 -1.61 10.97
CA THR A 320 2.20 -1.65 11.73
C THR A 320 2.85 -3.01 11.51
N VAL A 321 4.10 -2.99 11.06
CA VAL A 321 4.90 -4.17 10.76
C VAL A 321 6.05 -4.25 11.77
N ARG A 322 6.01 -5.28 12.61
CA ARG A 322 7.03 -5.54 13.64
C ARG A 322 8.19 -6.35 13.06
N PRO A 323 9.44 -6.02 13.46
CA PRO A 323 10.60 -6.80 13.05
C PRO A 323 10.58 -8.19 13.67
N GLY A 324 11.20 -9.15 12.97
CA GLY A 324 11.63 -10.40 13.59
C GLY A 324 12.68 -10.13 14.68
N ALA A 325 13.01 -11.17 15.44
CA ALA A 325 14.05 -11.06 16.46
C ALA A 325 15.45 -10.98 15.82
N GLU A 326 16.14 -9.86 15.98
CA GLU A 326 17.51 -9.70 15.49
C GLU A 326 18.51 -9.72 16.65
N VAL A 327 19.63 -10.43 16.45
CA VAL A 327 20.72 -10.56 17.42
C VAL A 327 22.07 -10.23 16.78
N THR A 328 23.03 -9.74 17.57
CA THR A 328 24.39 -9.50 17.10
C THR A 328 25.21 -10.78 17.11
N ASP A 329 26.31 -10.80 16.35
CA ASP A 329 27.26 -11.93 16.38
C ASP A 329 27.73 -12.23 17.81
N PRO A 330 27.96 -13.53 18.14
CA PRO A 330 28.54 -13.92 19.42
C PRO A 330 29.82 -13.18 19.74
N THR A 331 29.98 -12.77 21.00
CA THR A 331 31.23 -12.21 21.52
C THR A 331 31.72 -13.05 22.70
N GLY A 332 33.01 -13.40 22.71
CA GLY A 332 33.65 -14.17 23.78
C GLY A 332 35.08 -14.55 23.43
N PRO A 333 35.73 -15.41 24.24
CA PRO A 333 37.10 -15.87 23.97
C PRO A 333 37.20 -16.64 22.64
N GLN A 334 38.15 -16.25 21.77
CA GLN A 334 38.42 -16.96 20.51
C GLN A 334 39.49 -18.05 20.65
N ILE A 335 40.16 -18.11 21.80
CA ILE A 335 41.13 -19.16 22.16
C ILE A 335 40.80 -19.64 23.57
N VAL A 336 40.71 -20.95 23.76
CA VAL A 336 40.30 -21.57 25.02
C VAL A 336 41.23 -22.73 25.38
N CYS A 337 41.52 -22.87 26.69
CA CYS A 337 42.32 -23.95 27.24
C CYS A 337 41.43 -25.11 27.68
N THR A 338 41.46 -26.25 26.99
CA THR A 338 40.55 -27.40 27.25
C THR A 338 41.25 -28.57 27.96
N ASN A 339 42.54 -28.42 28.26
CA ASN A 339 43.32 -29.41 29.00
C ASN A 339 43.04 -29.41 30.52
N ASN A 340 42.23 -28.47 31.03
CA ASN A 340 41.74 -28.51 32.41
C ASN A 340 40.39 -29.23 32.45
N VAL A 341 40.19 -30.10 33.45
CA VAL A 341 38.89 -30.74 33.69
C VAL A 341 37.88 -29.66 34.07
N GLY A 342 36.74 -29.62 33.37
CA GLY A 342 35.67 -28.64 33.63
C GLY A 342 35.92 -27.25 33.07
N ALA A 343 36.75 -27.12 32.02
CA ALA A 343 36.96 -25.83 31.35
C ALA A 343 35.65 -25.29 30.76
N THR A 344 35.33 -24.03 31.07
CA THR A 344 34.13 -23.34 30.56
C THR A 344 34.50 -22.01 29.90
N SER A 345 33.66 -21.56 28.98
CA SER A 345 33.78 -20.23 28.37
C SER A 345 32.41 -19.63 28.14
N THR A 346 32.31 -18.31 28.36
CA THR A 346 31.05 -17.58 28.24
C THR A 346 31.05 -16.73 26.98
N TYR A 347 29.91 -16.77 26.27
CA TYR A 347 29.65 -16.01 25.05
C TYR A 347 28.39 -15.18 25.24
N THR A 348 28.39 -13.96 24.74
CA THR A 348 27.27 -13.02 24.85
C THR A 348 26.82 -12.53 23.49
N THR A 349 25.54 -12.21 23.36
CA THR A 349 24.98 -11.47 22.23
C THR A 349 24.11 -10.32 22.76
N SER A 350 23.85 -9.33 21.92
CA SER A 350 22.85 -8.29 22.16
C SER A 350 21.71 -8.46 21.15
N SER A 351 20.51 -7.98 21.48
CA SER A 351 19.35 -8.11 20.60
C SER A 351 18.55 -6.83 20.48
N THR A 352 17.88 -6.69 19.35
CA THR A 352 16.81 -5.70 19.16
C THR A 352 15.49 -6.44 19.07
N GLY A 353 14.85 -6.66 20.21
CA GLY A 353 13.51 -7.25 20.27
C GLY A 353 13.44 -8.77 20.38
N ALA A 354 14.53 -9.48 20.70
CA ALA A 354 14.49 -10.92 21.00
C ALA A 354 14.14 -11.17 22.48
N SER A 355 13.15 -12.02 22.74
CA SER A 355 12.75 -12.47 24.09
C SER A 355 13.35 -13.84 24.45
N GLN A 356 13.73 -14.64 23.46
CA GLN A 356 14.44 -15.90 23.64
C GLN A 356 15.60 -16.01 22.65
N TYR A 357 16.48 -16.99 22.89
CA TYR A 357 17.71 -17.20 22.12
C TYR A 357 17.87 -18.68 21.87
N ILE A 358 18.49 -19.06 20.75
CA ILE A 358 18.99 -20.42 20.51
C ILE A 358 20.46 -20.29 20.13
N TRP A 359 21.30 -21.04 20.84
CA TRP A 359 22.73 -21.10 20.60
C TRP A 359 23.11 -22.45 20.01
N ASP A 360 24.02 -22.44 19.04
CA ASP A 360 24.51 -23.61 18.33
C ASP A 360 26.03 -23.69 18.43
N LEU A 361 26.54 -24.88 18.73
CA LEU A 361 27.97 -25.17 18.85
C LEU A 361 28.32 -26.30 17.90
N TYR A 362 29.27 -26.03 17.01
CA TYR A 362 29.78 -26.98 16.03
C TYR A 362 31.25 -27.32 16.30
N PRO A 363 31.69 -28.59 16.15
CA PRO A 363 30.85 -29.76 15.96
C PRO A 363 30.04 -30.09 17.21
N ALA A 364 28.77 -30.45 17.03
CA ALA A 364 27.86 -30.81 18.12
C ALA A 364 28.34 -32.05 18.91
N THR A 365 29.17 -32.89 18.29
CA THR A 365 29.87 -33.99 18.94
C THR A 365 31.37 -33.69 19.00
N GLY A 366 31.96 -33.84 20.18
CA GLY A 366 33.39 -33.67 20.40
C GLY A 366 33.77 -32.38 21.10
N ALA A 367 33.33 -31.21 20.63
CA ALA A 367 33.75 -29.92 21.19
C ALA A 367 33.36 -29.74 22.67
N GLY A 368 32.11 -30.05 23.00
CA GLY A 368 31.58 -29.87 24.35
C GLY A 368 30.07 -29.82 24.34
N THR A 369 29.49 -29.29 25.41
CA THR A 369 28.06 -28.96 25.50
C THR A 369 27.87 -27.46 25.64
N ILE A 370 26.76 -26.93 25.11
CA ILE A 370 26.41 -25.52 25.24
C ILE A 370 25.16 -25.38 26.11
N VAL A 371 25.24 -24.51 27.12
CA VAL A 371 24.13 -24.18 28.02
C VAL A 371 23.66 -22.77 27.68
N ASN A 372 22.42 -22.67 27.23
CA ASN A 372 21.78 -21.41 26.89
C ASN A 372 21.23 -20.72 28.15
N ASN A 373 21.69 -19.51 28.42
CA ASN A 373 21.26 -18.67 29.54
C ASN A 373 20.66 -17.33 29.03
N GLY A 374 19.96 -17.37 27.90
CA GLY A 374 19.37 -16.20 27.23
C GLY A 374 20.38 -15.50 26.31
N ALA A 375 20.57 -14.20 26.51
CA ALA A 375 21.55 -13.39 25.77
C ALA A 375 23.02 -13.82 26.04
N THR A 376 23.22 -14.81 26.92
CA THR A 376 24.51 -15.40 27.25
C THR A 376 24.43 -16.91 27.10
N ALA A 377 25.51 -17.55 26.62
CA ALA A 377 25.67 -19.00 26.64
C ALA A 377 27.00 -19.39 27.26
N THR A 378 27.02 -20.54 27.94
CA THR A 378 28.22 -21.12 28.51
C THR A 378 28.54 -22.41 27.78
N VAL A 379 29.71 -22.49 27.16
CA VAL A 379 30.25 -23.74 26.59
C VAL A 379 31.03 -24.47 27.67
N ASN A 380 30.66 -25.72 27.93
CA ASN A 380 31.43 -26.67 28.75
C ASN A 380 32.26 -27.53 27.80
N TRP A 381 33.57 -27.28 27.76
CA TRP A 381 34.47 -27.95 26.83
C TRP A 381 34.76 -29.38 27.28
N ASN A 382 34.80 -30.30 26.32
CA ASN A 382 35.26 -31.65 26.61
C ASN A 382 36.76 -31.63 26.92
N HIS A 383 37.13 -32.29 28.02
CA HIS A 383 38.52 -32.36 28.45
C HIS A 383 39.41 -32.97 27.36
N ASN A 384 40.52 -32.30 27.06
CA ASN A 384 41.48 -32.67 26.00
C ASN A 384 40.91 -32.70 24.58
N TRP A 385 39.79 -32.02 24.31
CA TRP A 385 39.38 -31.76 22.94
C TRP A 385 40.15 -30.57 22.37
N PHE A 386 40.79 -30.77 21.22
CA PHE A 386 41.58 -29.73 20.53
C PHE A 386 41.10 -29.58 19.10
N GLY A 387 41.15 -28.37 18.57
CA GLY A 387 40.70 -28.06 17.22
C GLY A 387 39.94 -26.75 17.15
N THR A 388 39.18 -26.56 16.07
CA THR A 388 38.33 -25.39 15.87
C THR A 388 36.88 -25.78 16.16
N ALA A 389 36.26 -25.06 17.10
CA ALA A 389 34.82 -25.08 17.29
C ALA A 389 34.23 -23.78 16.72
N SER A 390 32.96 -23.81 16.34
CA SER A 390 32.27 -22.64 15.81
C SER A 390 30.96 -22.44 16.57
N ILE A 391 30.68 -21.21 16.99
CA ILE A 391 29.45 -20.85 17.71
C ILE A 391 28.62 -19.84 16.92
N ARG A 392 27.30 -19.98 16.95
CA ARG A 392 26.36 -18.99 16.40
C ARG A 392 25.11 -18.89 17.27
N VAL A 393 24.33 -17.84 17.08
CA VAL A 393 23.10 -17.59 17.84
C VAL A 393 21.99 -17.07 16.93
N LYS A 394 20.73 -17.32 17.30
CA LYS A 394 19.56 -16.62 16.74
C LYS A 394 18.63 -16.18 17.86
N GLY A 395 17.90 -15.10 17.63
CA GLY A 395 16.85 -14.61 18.53
C GLY A 395 15.48 -15.19 18.19
N ILE A 396 14.55 -15.12 19.14
CA ILE A 396 13.12 -15.42 18.93
C ILE A 396 12.30 -14.34 19.64
N ASN A 397 11.20 -13.93 19.02
CA ASN A 397 10.19 -13.07 19.63
C ASN A 397 8.78 -13.49 19.20
N ASP A 398 7.77 -12.66 19.48
CA ASP A 398 6.38 -12.95 19.11
C ASP A 398 6.18 -13.05 17.58
N CYS A 399 7.13 -12.55 16.78
CA CYS A 399 7.17 -12.70 15.33
C CYS A 399 7.88 -13.97 14.85
N GLY A 400 8.33 -14.81 15.77
CA GLY A 400 9.00 -16.07 15.48
C GLY A 400 10.52 -15.99 15.57
N GLU A 401 11.18 -16.93 14.91
CA GLU A 401 12.63 -17.04 14.92
C GLU A 401 13.28 -16.04 13.96
N GLY A 402 14.32 -15.37 14.44
CA GLY A 402 15.22 -14.59 13.62
C GLY A 402 16.19 -15.42 12.80
N PRO A 403 16.96 -14.78 11.91
CA PRO A 403 18.05 -15.44 11.21
C PRO A 403 19.14 -15.89 12.18
N TRP A 404 19.87 -16.93 11.81
CA TRP A 404 21.13 -17.27 12.46
C TRP A 404 22.19 -16.22 12.15
N THR A 405 23.00 -15.88 13.16
CA THR A 405 24.27 -15.17 12.92
C THR A 405 25.22 -16.04 12.13
N GLU A 406 26.25 -15.40 11.58
CA GLU A 406 27.43 -16.12 11.08
C GLU A 406 28.11 -16.87 12.23
N TYR A 407 28.90 -17.88 11.86
CA TYR A 407 29.71 -18.62 12.82
C TYR A 407 30.91 -17.80 13.30
N MET A 408 31.13 -17.79 14.62
CA MET A 408 32.39 -17.35 15.23
C MET A 408 33.25 -18.57 15.56
N ASP A 409 34.46 -18.61 15.02
CA ASP A 409 35.43 -19.68 15.28
C ASP A 409 36.18 -19.48 16.61
N ILE A 410 36.44 -20.60 17.29
CA ILE A 410 37.07 -20.73 18.59
C ILE A 410 38.14 -21.82 18.52
N SER A 411 39.37 -21.50 18.90
CA SER A 411 40.48 -22.46 18.93
C SER A 411 40.68 -23.08 20.31
N ALA A 412 40.48 -24.39 20.43
CA ALA A 412 40.72 -25.16 21.65
C ALA A 412 42.16 -25.72 21.66
N VAL A 413 42.94 -25.34 22.68
CA VAL A 413 44.38 -25.64 22.79
C VAL A 413 44.76 -26.22 24.16
N ASN A 414 45.96 -26.81 24.23
CA ASN A 414 46.56 -27.33 25.47
C ASN A 414 47.45 -26.25 26.13
N CYS A 415 47.25 -25.99 27.42
CA CYS A 415 47.86 -24.87 28.14
C CYS A 415 48.84 -25.23 29.28
N THR A 416 49.26 -26.50 29.46
CA THR A 416 50.19 -26.87 30.55
C THR A 416 51.67 -26.90 30.14
N GLY A 417 52.43 -25.86 30.53
CA GLY A 417 53.81 -25.98 31.07
C GLY A 417 55.01 -25.46 30.26
N VAL A 418 55.65 -24.41 30.79
CA VAL A 418 56.86 -23.65 30.35
C VAL A 418 56.56 -22.52 29.37
N ASP A 419 56.79 -21.27 29.82
CA ASP A 419 56.77 -20.02 29.05
C ASP A 419 55.99 -20.10 27.73
N VAL A 420 54.68 -19.89 27.82
CA VAL A 420 54.08 -18.96 26.87
C VAL A 420 54.39 -17.55 27.40
N ASN A 421 55.67 -17.13 27.40
CA ASN A 421 56.05 -16.19 26.36
C ASN A 421 55.34 -16.64 25.10
N ALA A 422 54.14 -16.07 24.90
CA ALA A 422 53.27 -16.33 23.79
C ALA A 422 54.16 -16.74 22.63
N GLN A 423 53.93 -17.92 22.05
CA GLN A 423 54.18 -18.03 20.63
C GLN A 423 53.28 -16.95 20.05
N GLN A 424 53.81 -15.72 20.01
CA GLN A 424 53.64 -14.82 18.91
C GLN A 424 53.64 -15.76 17.72
N PRO A 425 52.55 -15.79 16.93
CA PRO A 425 52.53 -16.62 15.75
C PRO A 425 53.90 -16.49 15.10
N ALA A 426 54.49 -17.61 14.65
CA ALA A 426 55.85 -17.65 14.12
C ALA A 426 56.10 -16.51 13.10
N VAL A 427 55.00 -15.98 12.54
CA VAL A 427 54.90 -14.68 11.91
C VAL A 427 53.72 -13.87 12.50
N VAL A 428 53.97 -12.68 13.05
CA VAL A 428 52.94 -11.66 13.36
C VAL A 428 53.03 -10.56 12.32
N VAL A 429 51.88 -10.10 11.82
CA VAL A 429 51.83 -9.05 10.80
C VAL A 429 50.99 -7.88 11.24
N TYR A 430 51.56 -6.69 11.23
CA TYR A 430 50.89 -5.48 11.66
C TYR A 430 51.45 -4.23 10.96
N PRO A 431 50.61 -3.19 10.77
CA PRO A 431 49.16 -3.23 10.94
C PRO A 431 48.47 -4.06 9.85
N ASN A 432 47.29 -4.64 10.15
CA ASN A 432 46.40 -5.26 9.16
C ASN A 432 44.95 -4.88 9.52
N PRO A 433 44.28 -3.98 8.78
CA PRO A 433 44.69 -3.40 7.49
C PRO A 433 45.94 -2.50 7.53
N ALA A 434 46.73 -2.49 6.45
CA ALA A 434 47.95 -1.70 6.29
C ALA A 434 47.75 -0.52 5.34
N ASN A 435 48.46 0.59 5.57
CA ASN A 435 48.39 1.79 4.72
C ASN A 435 49.74 2.10 4.05
N LYS A 436 50.80 2.31 4.85
CA LYS A 436 52.13 2.73 4.35
C LYS A 436 53.15 1.61 4.35
N GLU A 437 53.10 0.76 5.36
CA GLU A 437 54.06 -0.31 5.60
C GLU A 437 53.39 -1.50 6.27
N ILE A 438 54.00 -2.66 6.13
CA ILE A 438 53.67 -3.89 6.83
C ILE A 438 54.92 -4.35 7.58
N ASN A 439 54.80 -4.51 8.89
CA ASN A 439 55.83 -5.16 9.70
C ASN A 439 55.50 -6.63 9.85
N VAL A 440 56.46 -7.48 9.49
CA VAL A 440 56.39 -8.94 9.55
C VAL A 440 57.38 -9.39 10.62
N SER A 441 56.86 -9.61 11.83
CA SER A 441 57.64 -10.05 12.98
C SER A 441 57.75 -11.58 12.96
N ILE A 442 58.96 -12.09 12.76
CA ILE A 442 59.24 -13.52 12.58
C ILE A 442 60.03 -14.02 13.78
N THR A 443 59.66 -15.19 14.30
CA THR A 443 60.37 -15.83 15.41
C THR A 443 60.81 -17.25 15.03
N THR A 444 62.11 -17.54 15.09
CA THR A 444 62.71 -18.87 14.86
C THR A 444 63.52 -19.32 16.08
N ARG A 445 63.59 -20.63 16.31
CA ARG A 445 64.34 -21.23 17.42
C ARG A 445 65.83 -21.27 17.11
N ASN A 446 66.18 -21.62 15.87
CA ASN A 446 67.57 -21.63 15.38
C ASN A 446 67.81 -20.52 14.36
N GLN A 447 69.08 -20.30 14.02
CA GLN A 447 69.45 -19.40 12.94
C GLN A 447 68.90 -19.92 11.60
N ASP A 448 67.97 -19.17 11.01
CA ASP A 448 67.29 -19.51 9.77
C ASP A 448 67.33 -18.31 8.81
N LEU A 449 67.34 -18.58 7.51
CA LEU A 449 67.23 -17.56 6.47
C LEU A 449 65.83 -17.61 5.90
N VAL A 450 65.02 -16.60 6.20
CA VAL A 450 63.59 -16.59 5.94
C VAL A 450 63.26 -15.63 4.80
N GLU A 451 62.52 -16.12 3.82
CA GLU A 451 62.01 -15.33 2.71
C GLU A 451 60.58 -14.86 3.00
N VAL A 452 60.33 -13.56 2.85
CA VAL A 452 59.03 -12.92 2.99
C VAL A 452 58.58 -12.43 1.61
N ARG A 453 57.37 -12.81 1.17
CA ARG A 453 56.81 -12.41 -0.13
C ARG A 453 55.38 -11.92 0.06
N LEU A 454 55.08 -10.71 -0.38
CA LEU A 454 53.72 -10.20 -0.53
C LEU A 454 53.28 -10.41 -1.99
N MET A 455 52.11 -11.02 -2.18
CA MET A 455 51.57 -11.39 -3.48
C MET A 455 50.18 -10.77 -3.68
N ASN A 456 49.86 -10.39 -4.91
CA ASN A 456 48.49 -10.00 -5.26
C ASN A 456 47.59 -11.24 -5.47
N ALA A 457 46.30 -11.03 -5.74
CA ALA A 457 45.33 -12.11 -5.95
C ALA A 457 45.64 -13.05 -7.14
N VAL A 458 46.53 -12.65 -8.06
CA VAL A 458 46.97 -13.46 -9.21
C VAL A 458 48.29 -14.21 -8.91
N GLY A 459 48.80 -14.12 -7.68
CA GLY A 459 50.04 -14.77 -7.25
C GLY A 459 51.33 -14.04 -7.66
N LYS A 460 51.23 -12.84 -8.25
CA LYS A 460 52.41 -12.03 -8.58
C LYS A 460 53.01 -11.44 -7.31
N VAL A 461 54.30 -11.65 -7.07
CA VAL A 461 55.05 -11.01 -5.97
C VAL A 461 55.15 -9.50 -6.22
N VAL A 462 54.65 -8.71 -5.28
CA VAL A 462 54.61 -7.24 -5.33
C VAL A 462 55.57 -6.58 -4.34
N ALA A 463 56.00 -7.30 -3.30
CA ALA A 463 57.09 -6.92 -2.41
C ALA A 463 57.72 -8.19 -1.82
N SER A 464 59.01 -8.15 -1.52
CA SER A 464 59.69 -9.28 -0.87
C SER A 464 60.91 -8.82 -0.09
N ASP A 465 61.33 -9.65 0.85
CA ASP A 465 62.53 -9.44 1.66
C ASP A 465 63.14 -10.79 2.07
N LEU A 466 64.43 -10.79 2.39
CA LEU A 466 65.16 -11.97 2.83
C LEU A 466 65.87 -11.65 4.15
N VAL A 467 65.43 -12.27 5.25
CA VAL A 467 65.85 -11.89 6.60
C VAL A 467 66.50 -13.07 7.31
N GLN A 468 67.70 -12.83 7.87
CA GLN A 468 68.34 -13.78 8.76
C GLN A 468 67.70 -13.67 10.16
N VAL A 469 67.11 -14.74 10.64
CA VAL A 469 66.40 -14.77 11.92
C VAL A 469 67.12 -15.72 12.89
N SER A 470 67.41 -15.23 14.10
CA SER A 470 67.89 -16.04 15.22
C SER A 470 67.21 -15.50 16.47
N GLY A 471 66.19 -16.21 16.97
CA GLY A 471 65.25 -15.63 17.93
C GLY A 471 64.16 -14.85 17.21
N LYS A 472 64.18 -13.51 17.27
CA LYS A 472 63.14 -12.64 16.68
C LYS A 472 63.73 -11.61 15.73
N ALA A 473 63.12 -11.43 14.56
CA ALA A 473 63.45 -10.38 13.60
C ALA A 473 62.18 -9.75 13.03
N VAL A 474 62.29 -8.53 12.49
CA VAL A 474 61.18 -7.86 11.80
C VAL A 474 61.61 -7.52 10.39
N SER A 475 60.85 -7.98 9.39
CA SER A 475 60.92 -7.50 8.02
C SER A 475 59.91 -6.38 7.82
N ASN A 476 60.33 -5.26 7.25
CA ASN A 476 59.44 -4.15 6.93
C ASN A 476 59.24 -4.09 5.42
N LEU A 477 57.98 -4.20 4.99
CA LEU A 477 57.60 -4.09 3.58
C LEU A 477 56.89 -2.75 3.38
N ASN A 478 57.44 -1.90 2.51
CA ASN A 478 56.79 -0.67 2.10
C ASN A 478 55.63 -0.98 1.13
N VAL A 479 54.41 -0.61 1.52
CA VAL A 479 53.19 -0.84 0.74
C VAL A 479 52.48 0.43 0.30
N SER A 480 53.05 1.61 0.57
CA SER A 480 52.47 2.92 0.29
C SER A 480 52.04 3.13 -1.17
N ARG A 481 52.65 2.40 -2.12
CA ARG A 481 52.38 2.50 -3.57
C ARG A 481 51.46 1.40 -4.09
N LEU A 482 51.04 0.45 -3.26
CA LEU A 482 50.15 -0.63 -3.67
C LEU A 482 48.68 -0.13 -3.67
N PRO A 483 47.84 -0.59 -4.62
CA PRO A 483 46.39 -0.35 -4.59
C PRO A 483 45.73 -0.96 -3.35
N GLU A 484 44.63 -0.35 -2.92
CA GLU A 484 43.76 -0.93 -1.88
C GLU A 484 43.22 -2.28 -2.32
N GLY A 485 43.08 -3.19 -1.37
CA GLY A 485 42.56 -4.52 -1.62
C GLY A 485 43.26 -5.63 -0.84
N MET A 486 42.98 -6.86 -1.24
CA MET A 486 43.48 -8.07 -0.59
C MET A 486 44.80 -8.54 -1.21
N TYR A 487 45.75 -8.87 -0.34
CA TYR A 487 47.04 -9.46 -0.68
C TYR A 487 47.31 -10.71 0.15
N PHE A 488 48.24 -11.55 -0.31
CA PHE A 488 48.68 -12.76 0.38
C PHE A 488 50.15 -12.63 0.75
N LEU A 489 50.45 -12.63 2.03
CA LEU A 489 51.82 -12.66 2.54
C LEU A 489 52.24 -14.11 2.78
N SER A 490 53.29 -14.55 2.10
CA SER A 490 53.94 -15.84 2.34
C SER A 490 55.28 -15.63 3.04
N VAL A 491 55.56 -16.46 4.04
CA VAL A 491 56.83 -16.49 4.76
C VAL A 491 57.36 -17.91 4.74
N SER A 492 58.60 -18.11 4.28
CA SER A 492 59.20 -19.42 4.08
C SER A 492 60.66 -19.46 4.50
N GLY A 493 60.99 -20.35 5.42
CA GLY A 493 62.33 -20.70 5.89
C GLY A 493 62.41 -22.20 6.21
N LYS A 494 63.48 -22.63 6.89
CA LYS A 494 63.63 -24.03 7.35
C LYS A 494 62.67 -24.37 8.49
N GLU A 495 62.41 -23.42 9.40
CA GLU A 495 61.55 -23.65 10.58
C GLU A 495 60.14 -23.06 10.45
N VAL A 496 59.95 -22.08 9.56
CA VAL A 496 58.68 -21.36 9.41
C VAL A 496 58.20 -21.43 7.97
N LYS A 497 56.96 -21.89 7.76
CA LYS A 497 56.30 -21.84 6.46
C LYS A 497 54.83 -21.50 6.64
N THR A 498 54.44 -20.29 6.27
CA THR A 498 53.07 -19.81 6.43
C THR A 498 52.63 -18.91 5.27
N SER A 499 51.32 -18.78 5.11
CA SER A 499 50.68 -17.83 4.20
C SER A 499 49.47 -17.23 4.88
N GLN A 500 49.29 -15.91 4.77
CA GLN A 500 48.19 -15.20 5.42
C GLN A 500 47.69 -14.03 4.58
N LYS A 501 46.40 -13.71 4.74
CA LYS A 501 45.75 -12.59 4.07
C LYS A 501 46.11 -11.28 4.76
N VAL A 502 46.47 -10.27 3.97
CA VAL A 502 46.70 -8.90 4.43
C VAL A 502 45.86 -7.95 3.60
N THR A 503 45.19 -7.01 4.25
CA THR A 503 44.36 -5.98 3.61
C THR A 503 45.15 -4.68 3.55
N ILE A 504 45.17 -4.03 2.38
CA ILE A 504 45.68 -2.67 2.23
C ILE A 504 44.49 -1.71 2.12
N GLN A 505 44.47 -0.68 2.95
CA GLN A 505 43.41 0.35 3.01
C GLN A 505 44.06 1.71 3.28
N ARG A 506 43.67 2.77 2.55
CA ARG A 506 44.24 4.11 2.71
C ARG A 506 43.46 5.01 3.63
#